data_AF-A0A1F3VYM9-F1
#
_entry.id   AF-A0A1F3VYM9-F1
#
_cell.length_a   1.000
_cell.length_b   1.000
_cell.length_c   1.000
_cell.angle_alpha   90.00
_cell.angle_beta   90.00
_cell.angle_gamma   90.00
#
_symmetry.space_group_name_H-M   'P 1'
#
loop_
_entity.id
_entity.type
_entity.pdbx_description
1 polymer ?
#
loop_
_entity_poly.entity_id
_entity_poly.type
_entity_poly.pdbx_seq_one_letter_code
_entity_poly.pdbx_strand_id
1 'polypeptide(L)'
;LIFSGYRGNLTKDWPKSEAKTFAKRAIDKGVPPEKILIENKATNTGENITFTKELLKEENIDPKLFILVQKPFMERRTFASFKKQWPEKDFTVTSPPIPYKDFPNSEISKEELINAVVGDLQRIKVYPEKGFQISQDIPDTVWLAYEKLVKLGYTKHLIR
;
A
#
# COMPACT_ATOMS: atom_id res chain seq x y z
N LEU A 1 14.61 -3.29 8.83
CA LEU A 1 13.19 -3.03 8.48
C LEU A 1 13.09 -1.59 7.99
N ILE A 2 12.24 -1.33 7.00
CA ILE A 2 11.98 0.03 6.52
C ILE A 2 10.48 0.25 6.64
N PHE A 3 10.08 1.35 7.28
CA PHE A 3 8.70 1.80 7.30
C PHE A 3 8.61 3.08 6.48
N SER A 4 7.71 3.09 5.50
CA SER A 4 7.50 4.22 4.59
C SER A 4 6.03 4.64 4.62
N GLY A 5 5.81 5.95 4.80
CA GLY A 5 4.49 6.54 4.84
C GLY A 5 4.33 7.67 5.87
N TYR A 6 3.69 8.75 5.45
CA TYR A 6 3.25 9.86 6.26
C TYR A 6 1.84 9.62 6.79
N ARG A 7 0.81 9.86 5.97
CA ARG A 7 -0.60 9.61 6.31
C ARG A 7 -1.37 9.20 5.07
N GLY A 8 -2.08 8.07 5.14
CA GLY A 8 -3.00 7.61 4.12
C GLY A 8 -4.46 7.91 4.44
N ASN A 9 -5.36 7.41 3.58
CA ASN A 9 -6.81 7.61 3.75
C ASN A 9 -7.37 7.08 5.07
N LEU A 10 -6.79 5.98 5.59
CA LEU A 10 -7.24 5.32 6.82
C LEU A 10 -6.50 5.80 8.07
N THR A 11 -5.56 6.74 7.94
CA THR A 11 -4.69 7.18 9.04
C THR A 11 -4.58 8.70 9.11
N LYS A 12 -5.53 9.43 8.51
CA LYS A 12 -5.52 10.90 8.43
C LYS A 12 -5.44 11.55 9.82
N ASP A 13 -6.13 10.95 10.78
CA ASP A 13 -6.26 11.48 12.14
C ASP A 13 -5.16 10.97 13.10
N TRP A 14 -4.17 10.24 12.59
CA TRP A 14 -3.10 9.73 13.44
C TRP A 14 -2.18 10.86 13.92
N PRO A 15 -1.80 10.88 15.21
CA PRO A 15 -0.96 11.94 15.78
C PRO A 15 0.47 11.92 15.24
N LYS A 16 0.96 10.75 14.79
CA LYS A 16 2.26 10.54 14.16
C LYS A 16 2.09 9.98 12.76
N SER A 17 3.15 10.00 11.97
CA SER A 17 3.14 9.34 10.67
C SER A 17 2.91 7.83 10.81
N GLU A 18 2.39 7.22 9.75
CA GLU A 18 2.29 5.76 9.61
C GLU A 18 3.64 5.12 9.91
N ALA A 19 4.72 5.58 9.26
CA ALA A 19 6.06 5.03 9.43
C ALA A 19 6.58 5.10 10.87
N LYS A 20 6.39 6.24 11.56
CA LYS A 20 6.82 6.39 12.97
C LYS A 20 5.98 5.51 13.90
N THR A 21 4.70 5.32 13.58
CA THR A 21 3.79 4.48 14.37
C THR A 21 4.18 3.01 14.26
N PHE A 22 4.42 2.51 13.05
CA PHE A 22 4.88 1.13 12.83
C PHE A 22 6.30 0.90 13.37
N ALA A 23 7.21 1.86 13.22
CA ALA A 23 8.56 1.78 13.81
C ALA A 23 8.49 1.63 15.33
N LYS A 24 7.66 2.45 16.01
CA LYS A 24 7.45 2.31 17.45
C LYS A 24 6.94 0.92 17.81
N ARG A 25 5.94 0.39 17.07
CA ARG A 25 5.41 -0.95 17.34
C ARG A 25 6.45 -2.05 17.15
N ALA A 26 7.32 -1.93 16.15
CA ALA A 26 8.42 -2.86 15.95
C ALA A 26 9.43 -2.82 17.11
N ILE A 27 9.78 -1.63 17.60
CA ILE A 27 10.64 -1.44 18.77
C ILE A 27 10.00 -2.04 20.03
N ASP A 28 8.71 -1.76 20.26
CA ASP A 28 7.95 -2.32 21.39
C ASP A 28 7.86 -3.87 21.32
N LYS A 29 8.10 -4.47 20.14
CA LYS A 29 8.19 -5.91 19.90
C LYS A 29 9.62 -6.47 19.91
N GLY A 30 10.62 -5.65 20.26
CA GLY A 30 12.00 -6.07 20.45
C GLY A 30 12.92 -5.88 19.25
N VAL A 31 12.48 -5.21 18.18
CA VAL A 31 13.38 -4.86 17.06
C VAL A 31 14.31 -3.73 17.51
N PRO A 32 15.64 -3.88 17.40
CA PRO A 32 16.57 -2.80 17.75
C PRO A 32 16.35 -1.55 16.89
N PRO A 33 16.27 -0.34 17.47
CA PRO A 33 16.02 0.89 16.71
C PRO A 33 16.99 1.14 15.56
N GLU A 34 18.26 0.79 15.72
CA GLU A 34 19.32 0.90 14.72
C GLU A 34 19.16 -0.05 13.52
N LYS A 35 18.22 -1.00 13.59
CA LYS A 35 17.83 -1.88 12.48
C LYS A 35 16.58 -1.40 11.75
N ILE A 36 16.08 -0.21 12.07
CA ILE A 36 14.88 0.38 11.49
C ILE A 36 15.23 1.69 10.78
N LEU A 37 14.84 1.78 9.50
CA LEU A 37 14.85 3.03 8.75
C LEU A 37 13.41 3.55 8.64
N ILE A 38 13.25 4.87 8.74
CA ILE A 38 11.94 5.54 8.74
C ILE A 38 11.89 6.56 7.62
N GLU A 39 11.05 6.30 6.62
CA GLU A 39 10.65 7.25 5.59
C GLU A 39 9.26 7.79 5.97
N ASN A 40 9.14 9.07 6.33
CA ASN A 40 7.92 9.64 6.91
C ASN A 40 7.31 10.81 6.13
N LYS A 41 7.61 10.92 4.83
CA LYS A 41 7.16 12.02 3.96
C LYS A 41 6.13 11.55 2.94
N ALA A 42 6.17 10.29 2.52
CA ALA A 42 5.32 9.80 1.44
C ALA A 42 3.82 9.80 1.77
N THR A 43 3.00 10.25 0.83
CA THR A 43 1.53 10.37 0.97
C THR A 43 0.76 9.40 0.08
N ASN A 44 1.46 8.68 -0.79
CA ASN A 44 0.89 7.70 -1.71
C ASN A 44 1.89 6.60 -2.03
N THR A 45 1.43 5.54 -2.70
CA THR A 45 2.26 4.36 -2.99
C THR A 45 3.45 4.66 -3.92
N GLY A 46 3.34 5.63 -4.83
CA GLY A 46 4.46 6.02 -5.68
C GLY A 46 5.55 6.73 -4.88
N GLU A 47 5.15 7.71 -4.05
CA GLU A 47 6.07 8.39 -3.14
C GLU A 47 6.73 7.43 -2.14
N ASN A 48 6.00 6.42 -1.64
CA ASN A 48 6.60 5.40 -0.78
C ASN A 48 7.79 4.72 -1.47
N ILE A 49 7.68 4.41 -2.77
CA ILE A 49 8.75 3.80 -3.55
C ILE A 49 9.89 4.80 -3.74
N THR A 50 9.60 5.98 -4.28
CA THR A 50 10.60 7.01 -4.61
C THR A 50 11.39 7.43 -3.37
N PHE A 51 10.72 7.78 -2.27
CA PHE A 51 11.40 8.24 -1.06
C PHE A 51 12.13 7.10 -0.35
N THR A 52 11.66 5.85 -0.46
CA THR A 52 12.44 4.69 0.03
C THR A 52 13.71 4.47 -0.79
N LYS A 53 13.68 4.69 -2.12
CA LYS A 53 14.90 4.64 -2.96
C LYS A 53 15.91 5.71 -2.52
N GLU A 54 15.43 6.92 -2.29
CA GLU A 54 16.27 8.03 -1.82
C GLU A 54 16.89 7.73 -0.45
N LEU A 55 16.08 7.28 0.51
CA LEU A 55 16.56 6.90 1.85
C LEU A 55 17.62 5.79 1.80
N LEU A 56 17.40 4.75 0.99
CA LEU A 56 18.38 3.67 0.83
C LEU A 56 19.69 4.16 0.21
N LYS A 57 19.63 5.11 -0.72
CA LYS A 57 20.82 5.74 -1.30
C LYS A 57 21.57 6.59 -0.27
N GLU A 58 20.86 7.37 0.54
CA GLU A 58 21.45 8.18 1.62
C GLU A 58 22.17 7.31 2.67
N GLU A 59 21.60 6.15 2.99
CA GLU A 59 22.18 5.17 3.91
C GLU A 59 23.26 4.28 3.25
N ASN A 60 23.53 4.46 1.94
CA ASN A 60 24.45 3.65 1.15
C ASN A 60 24.13 2.14 1.18
N ILE A 61 22.83 1.80 1.12
CA ILE A 61 22.31 0.44 1.12
C ILE A 61 21.70 0.14 -0.26
N ASP A 62 22.18 -0.93 -0.91
CA ASP A 62 21.66 -1.39 -2.20
C ASP A 62 21.13 -2.83 -2.13
N PRO A 63 19.88 -3.05 -1.68
CA PRO A 63 19.34 -4.39 -1.57
C PRO A 63 19.08 -4.98 -2.96
N LYS A 64 19.38 -6.27 -3.15
CA LYS A 64 19.02 -7.00 -4.39
C LYS A 64 17.63 -7.60 -4.33
N LEU A 65 17.23 -8.08 -3.15
CA LEU A 65 15.97 -8.76 -2.88
C LEU A 65 15.34 -8.21 -1.59
N PHE A 66 14.04 -7.93 -1.61
CA PHE A 66 13.29 -7.51 -0.44
C PHE A 66 11.83 -7.99 -0.46
N ILE A 67 11.18 -7.90 0.70
CA ILE A 67 9.77 -8.24 0.87
C ILE A 67 8.99 -6.95 1.09
N LEU A 68 7.94 -6.76 0.32
CA LEU A 68 6.99 -5.67 0.45
C LEU A 68 5.78 -6.15 1.23
N VAL A 69 5.58 -5.59 2.43
CA VAL A 69 4.45 -5.94 3.30
C VAL A 69 3.39 -4.86 3.20
N GLN A 70 2.15 -5.25 2.89
CA GLN A 70 1.04 -4.31 2.75
C GLN A 70 -0.29 -4.90 3.27
N LYS A 71 -1.37 -4.13 3.27
CA LYS A 71 -2.75 -4.60 3.48
C LYS A 71 -3.13 -5.63 2.38
N PRO A 72 -3.90 -6.68 2.68
CA PRO A 72 -4.24 -7.73 1.72
C PRO A 72 -4.82 -7.21 0.40
N PHE A 73 -5.76 -6.28 0.46
CA PHE A 73 -6.40 -5.72 -0.75
C PHE A 73 -5.50 -4.80 -1.59
N MET A 74 -4.30 -4.46 -1.10
CA MET A 74 -3.35 -3.58 -1.75
C MET A 74 -2.18 -4.32 -2.42
N GLU A 75 -2.03 -5.63 -2.21
CA GLU A 75 -0.89 -6.40 -2.72
C GLU A 75 -0.68 -6.24 -4.24
N ARG A 76 -1.74 -6.47 -5.03
CA ARG A 76 -1.67 -6.39 -6.49
C ARG A 76 -1.28 -5.00 -6.97
N ARG A 77 -1.80 -3.96 -6.32
CA ARG A 77 -1.48 -2.57 -6.62
C ARG A 77 -0.03 -2.23 -6.26
N THR A 78 0.44 -2.68 -5.10
CA THR A 78 1.85 -2.55 -4.69
C THR A 78 2.77 -3.23 -5.68
N PHE A 79 2.47 -4.47 -6.08
CA PHE A 79 3.24 -5.20 -7.09
C PHE A 79 3.36 -4.41 -8.39
N ALA A 80 2.22 -3.96 -8.93
CA ALA A 80 2.17 -3.26 -10.20
C ALA A 80 2.91 -1.91 -10.15
N SER A 81 2.84 -1.18 -9.03
CA SER A 81 3.56 0.07 -8.82
C SER A 81 5.07 -0.15 -8.69
N PHE A 82 5.51 -1.09 -7.85
CA PHE A 82 6.94 -1.37 -7.67
C PHE A 82 7.59 -1.89 -8.94
N LYS A 83 6.92 -2.80 -9.67
CA LYS A 83 7.47 -3.32 -10.92
C LYS A 83 7.63 -2.22 -11.98
N LYS A 84 6.79 -1.18 -11.94
CA LYS A 84 6.89 -0.01 -12.84
C LYS A 84 8.00 0.96 -12.44
N GLN A 85 8.10 1.29 -11.16
CA GLN A 85 8.96 2.37 -10.67
C GLN A 85 10.35 1.91 -10.22
N TRP A 86 10.50 0.62 -9.90
CA TRP A 86 11.76 0.01 -9.48
C TRP A 86 12.01 -1.34 -10.21
N PRO A 87 12.03 -1.34 -11.56
CA PRO A 87 12.08 -2.57 -12.35
C PRO A 87 13.36 -3.40 -12.18
N GLU A 88 14.46 -2.76 -11.76
CA GLU A 88 15.79 -3.37 -11.62
C GLU A 88 15.98 -4.22 -10.35
N LYS A 89 14.99 -4.26 -9.44
CA LYS A 89 15.08 -5.01 -8.18
C LYS A 89 14.16 -6.21 -8.15
N ASP A 90 14.61 -7.24 -7.45
CA ASP A 90 13.80 -8.39 -7.13
C ASP A 90 13.03 -8.15 -5.83
N PHE A 91 11.76 -8.55 -5.82
CA PHE A 91 10.93 -8.43 -4.64
C PHE A 91 9.79 -9.44 -4.66
N THR A 92 9.27 -9.70 -3.46
CA THR A 92 7.99 -10.39 -3.27
C THR A 92 7.03 -9.46 -2.55
N VAL A 93 5.74 -9.62 -2.78
CA VAL A 93 4.69 -8.88 -2.07
C VAL A 93 3.93 -9.85 -1.19
N THR A 94 3.66 -9.45 0.05
CA THR A 94 2.88 -10.22 1.00
C THR A 94 2.04 -9.30 1.89
N SER A 95 1.07 -9.89 2.57
CA SER A 95 0.30 -9.26 3.63
C SER A 95 0.11 -10.23 4.79
N PRO A 96 -0.31 -9.74 5.97
CA PRO A 96 -0.83 -10.62 7.00
C PRO A 96 -2.03 -11.43 6.46
N PRO A 97 -2.11 -12.75 6.70
CA PRO A 97 -3.14 -13.63 6.14
C PRO A 97 -4.49 -13.43 6.85
N ILE A 98 -5.11 -12.27 6.64
CA ILE A 98 -6.37 -11.86 7.26
C ILE A 98 -7.50 -12.11 6.26
N PRO A 99 -8.46 -13.02 6.55
CA PRO A 99 -9.62 -13.21 5.70
C PRO A 99 -10.47 -11.94 5.58
N TYR A 100 -11.13 -11.75 4.43
CA TYR A 100 -11.99 -10.58 4.20
C TYR A 100 -13.01 -10.33 5.33
N LYS A 101 -13.63 -11.39 5.85
CA LYS A 101 -14.63 -11.30 6.93
C LYS A 101 -14.06 -10.82 8.27
N ASP A 102 -12.75 -10.99 8.47
CA ASP A 102 -12.07 -10.71 9.73
C ASP A 102 -11.25 -9.41 9.66
N PHE A 103 -11.17 -8.77 8.48
CA PHE A 103 -10.47 -7.51 8.31
C PHE A 103 -11.21 -6.32 8.95
N PRO A 104 -12.54 -6.16 8.77
CA PRO A 104 -13.30 -5.13 9.49
C PRO A 104 -13.21 -5.33 11.00
N ASN A 105 -13.13 -4.22 11.73
CA ASN A 105 -13.03 -4.20 13.18
C ASN A 105 -13.66 -2.90 13.74
N SER A 106 -13.45 -2.61 15.02
CA SER A 106 -14.00 -1.41 15.67
C SER A 106 -13.47 -0.08 15.10
N GLU A 107 -12.31 -0.10 14.44
CA GLU A 107 -11.68 1.08 13.83
C GLU A 107 -11.94 1.16 12.31
N ILE A 108 -12.04 0.02 11.62
CA ILE A 108 -12.28 -0.05 10.18
C ILE A 108 -13.60 -0.77 9.93
N SER A 109 -14.61 -0.01 9.53
CA SER A 109 -15.92 -0.57 9.19
C SER A 109 -15.86 -1.38 7.89
N LYS A 110 -16.85 -2.27 7.71
CA LYS A 110 -17.03 -3.01 6.46
C LYS A 110 -17.24 -2.06 5.26
N GLU A 111 -17.94 -0.95 5.48
CA GLU A 111 -18.19 0.04 4.44
C GLU A 111 -16.89 0.72 3.97
N GLU A 112 -16.03 1.12 4.90
CA GLU A 112 -14.71 1.71 4.58
C GLU A 112 -13.82 0.73 3.85
N LEU A 113 -13.80 -0.54 4.27
CA LEU A 113 -13.08 -1.59 3.57
C LEU A 113 -13.55 -1.74 2.11
N ILE A 114 -14.86 -1.80 1.89
CA ILE A 114 -15.41 -1.94 0.53
C ILE A 114 -15.03 -0.73 -0.32
N ASN A 115 -15.20 0.50 0.20
CA ASN A 115 -14.78 1.70 -0.52
C ASN A 115 -13.29 1.65 -0.89
N ALA A 116 -12.42 1.18 0.02
CA ALA A 116 -10.98 1.10 -0.22
C ALA A 116 -10.64 0.08 -1.31
N VAL A 117 -11.24 -1.11 -1.26
CA VAL A 117 -11.08 -2.17 -2.27
C VAL A 117 -11.54 -1.68 -3.64
N VAL A 118 -12.71 -1.05 -3.71
CA VAL A 118 -13.28 -0.51 -4.96
C VAL A 118 -12.35 0.54 -5.57
N GLY A 119 -11.90 1.51 -4.76
CA GLY A 119 -10.94 2.51 -5.23
C GLY A 119 -9.65 1.90 -5.74
N ASP A 120 -9.10 0.91 -5.04
CA ASP A 120 -7.84 0.28 -5.43
C ASP A 120 -7.96 -0.53 -6.72
N LEU A 121 -9.08 -1.21 -6.95
CA LEU A 121 -9.33 -1.89 -8.21
C LEU A 121 -9.44 -0.91 -9.38
N GLN A 122 -10.10 0.24 -9.20
CA GLN A 122 -10.11 1.30 -10.23
C GLN A 122 -8.68 1.77 -10.56
N ARG A 123 -7.82 1.95 -9.57
CA ARG A 123 -6.42 2.34 -9.78
C ARG A 123 -5.65 1.29 -10.57
N ILE A 124 -5.84 0.00 -10.27
CA ILE A 124 -5.21 -1.08 -11.03
C ILE A 124 -5.59 -1.02 -12.52
N LYS A 125 -6.84 -0.63 -12.83
CA LYS A 125 -7.29 -0.44 -14.22
C LYS A 125 -6.70 0.82 -14.88
N VAL A 126 -6.74 1.96 -14.19
CA VAL A 126 -6.49 3.29 -14.79
C VAL A 126 -5.03 3.75 -14.71
N TYR A 127 -4.31 3.40 -13.65
CA TYR A 127 -2.94 3.90 -13.42
C TYR A 127 -1.89 3.40 -14.41
N PRO A 128 -2.02 2.25 -15.08
CA PRO A 128 -1.12 1.87 -16.18
C PRO A 128 -1.09 2.90 -17.32
N GLU A 129 -2.25 3.46 -17.68
CA GLU A 129 -2.36 4.49 -18.73
C GLU A 129 -1.65 5.79 -18.35
N LYS A 130 -1.56 6.07 -17.05
CA LYS A 130 -0.85 7.22 -16.49
C LYS A 130 0.64 6.95 -16.25
N GLY A 131 1.13 5.75 -16.54
CA GLY A 131 2.52 5.35 -16.33
C GLY A 131 2.91 5.08 -14.88
N PHE A 132 1.96 5.02 -13.94
CA PHE A 132 2.25 4.80 -12.51
C PHE A 132 2.36 3.32 -12.13
N GLN A 133 1.82 2.42 -12.94
CA GLN A 133 1.78 0.97 -12.74
C GLN A 133 2.06 0.23 -14.04
N ILE A 134 2.45 -1.04 -13.96
CA ILE A 134 2.34 -1.95 -15.11
C ILE A 134 0.87 -2.41 -15.26
N SER A 135 0.47 -2.78 -16.47
CA SER A 135 -0.86 -3.35 -16.69
C SER A 135 -1.04 -4.65 -15.91
N GLN A 136 -2.25 -4.87 -15.41
CA GLN A 136 -2.64 -6.09 -14.70
C GLN A 136 -3.91 -6.63 -15.35
N ASP A 137 -3.97 -7.94 -15.54
CA ASP A 137 -5.19 -8.57 -15.99
C ASP A 137 -6.27 -8.50 -14.88
N ILE A 138 -7.46 -8.07 -15.27
CA ILE A 138 -8.62 -7.94 -14.40
C ILE A 138 -9.72 -8.79 -15.01
N PRO A 139 -10.05 -9.95 -14.40
CA PRO A 139 -11.12 -10.79 -14.89
C PRO A 139 -12.45 -10.03 -14.98
N ASP A 140 -13.24 -10.33 -16.01
CA ASP A 140 -14.54 -9.67 -16.23
C ASP A 140 -15.46 -9.78 -15.02
N THR A 141 -15.46 -10.93 -14.33
CA THR A 141 -16.26 -11.13 -13.10
C THR A 141 -15.88 -10.16 -11.98
N VAL A 142 -14.59 -9.82 -11.87
CA VAL A 142 -14.07 -8.87 -10.89
C VAL A 142 -14.45 -7.44 -11.27
N TRP A 143 -14.35 -7.09 -12.55
CA TRP A 143 -14.77 -5.77 -13.03
C TRP A 143 -16.28 -5.55 -12.91
N LEU A 144 -17.10 -6.55 -13.24
CA LEU A 144 -18.55 -6.51 -13.06
C LEU A 144 -18.94 -6.36 -11.58
N ALA A 145 -18.20 -6.99 -10.66
CA ALA A 145 -18.41 -6.80 -9.23
C ALA A 145 -18.08 -5.37 -8.78
N TYR A 146 -16.98 -4.80 -9.29
CA TYR A 146 -16.63 -3.39 -9.10
C TYR A 146 -17.76 -2.46 -9.57
N GLU A 147 -18.28 -2.64 -10.77
CA GLU A 147 -19.36 -1.79 -11.31
C GLU A 147 -20.64 -1.88 -10.47
N LYS A 148 -20.99 -3.07 -9.97
CA LYS A 148 -22.12 -3.25 -9.05
C LYS A 148 -21.90 -2.49 -7.74
N LEU A 149 -20.71 -2.57 -7.15
CA LEU A 149 -20.41 -1.86 -5.90
C LEU A 149 -20.41 -0.34 -6.10
N VAL A 150 -19.91 0.16 -7.23
CA VAL A 150 -20.01 1.58 -7.58
C VAL A 150 -21.46 2.02 -7.69
N LYS A 151 -22.33 1.24 -8.36
CA LYS A 151 -23.78 1.51 -8.46
C LYS A 151 -24.49 1.50 -7.10
N LEU A 152 -24.00 0.69 -6.14
CA LEU A 152 -24.49 0.66 -4.77
C LEU A 152 -23.98 1.82 -3.89
N GLY A 153 -23.13 2.71 -4.43
CA GLY A 153 -22.70 3.93 -3.74
C GLY A 153 -21.32 3.86 -3.08
N TYR A 154 -20.56 2.78 -3.25
CA TYR A 154 -19.20 2.65 -2.69
C TYR A 154 -18.16 3.45 -3.50
N THR A 155 -18.24 4.79 -3.46
CA THR A 155 -17.46 5.69 -4.33
C THR A 155 -16.45 6.58 -3.60
N LYS A 156 -16.33 6.47 -2.27
CA LYS A 156 -15.56 7.41 -1.42
C LYS A 156 -14.06 7.46 -1.74
N HIS A 157 -13.50 6.39 -2.33
CA HIS A 157 -12.09 6.31 -2.71
C HIS A 157 -11.85 6.18 -4.22
N LEU A 158 -12.86 6.45 -5.06
CA LEU A 158 -12.64 6.53 -6.49
C LEU A 158 -11.79 7.76 -6.85
N ILE A 159 -10.99 7.64 -7.89
CA ILE A 159 -10.36 8.75 -8.59
C ILE A 159 -11.49 9.55 -9.27
N ARG A 160 -11.48 10.86 -9.08
CA ARG A 160 -12.37 11.80 -9.78
C ARG A 160 -11.67 12.37 -11.00
#